data_AF-A0ABC9VWY6-F1
#
_entry.id   AF-A0ABC9VWY6-F1
#
_cell.length_a   1.000
_cell.length_b   1.000
_cell.length_c   1.000
_cell.angle_alpha   90.00
_cell.angle_beta   90.00
_cell.angle_gamma   90.00
#
_symmetry.space_group_name_H-M   'P 1'
#
loop_
_entity.id
_entity.type
_entity.pdbx_description
1 polymer ?
#
loop_
_entity_poly.entity_id
_entity_poly.type
_entity_poly.pdbx_seq_one_letter_code
_entity_poly.pdbx_strand_id
1 'polypeptide(L)'
;MSKELLEKLKRKKEVYRMWKKGLAIWEEYSNIVRVCRDAVRKAKAHLGLNLARDVKENKKGFFKYISSKRKTRENVDMLLNEVGALVMEDTEKVALLNAFFASVFTVKPGPQESWTLEI
;
A
#
# COMPACT_ATOMS: atom_id res chain seq x y z
N MET A 1 3.16 2.61 18.38
CA MET A 1 2.87 4.01 18.75
C MET A 1 3.54 4.29 20.08
N SER A 2 4.19 5.44 20.26
CA SER A 2 4.79 5.79 21.55
C SER A 2 3.71 6.05 22.60
N LYS A 3 4.01 5.77 23.88
CA LYS A 3 3.14 6.07 25.02
C LYS A 3 2.79 7.58 25.05
N GLU A 4 3.76 8.43 24.73
CA GLU A 4 3.60 9.87 24.65
C GLU A 4 2.54 10.31 23.62
N LEU A 5 2.53 9.72 22.43
CA LEU A 5 1.54 10.05 21.40
C LEU A 5 0.13 9.67 21.85
N LEU A 6 -0.01 8.53 22.55
CA LEU A 6 -1.28 8.08 23.09
C LEU A 6 -1.80 9.05 24.15
N GLU A 7 -0.95 9.53 25.05
CA GLU A 7 -1.32 10.52 26.06
C GLU A 7 -1.76 11.85 25.44
N LYS A 8 -1.05 12.32 24.40
CA LYS A 8 -1.48 13.51 23.62
C LYS A 8 -2.88 13.32 23.02
N LEU A 9 -3.16 12.16 22.43
CA LEU A 9 -4.47 11.84 21.86
C LEU A 9 -5.58 11.76 22.92
N LYS A 10 -5.30 11.15 24.09
CA LYS A 10 -6.23 11.13 25.23
C LYS A 10 -6.54 12.54 25.72
N ARG A 11 -5.51 13.36 25.94
CA ARG A 11 -5.67 14.75 26.39
C ARG A 11 -6.51 15.56 25.41
N LYS A 12 -6.28 15.43 24.10
CA LYS A 12 -7.13 16.05 23.07
C LYS A 12 -8.59 15.63 23.19
N LYS A 13 -8.86 14.35 23.43
CA LYS A 13 -10.23 13.83 23.59
C LYS A 13 -10.91 14.42 24.84
N GLU A 14 -10.17 14.57 25.93
CA GLU A 14 -10.71 15.14 27.17
C GLU A 14 -11.01 16.63 27.04
N VAL A 15 -10.07 17.42 26.51
CA VAL A 15 -10.29 18.86 26.32
C VAL A 15 -11.41 19.11 25.30
N TYR A 16 -11.57 18.26 24.28
CA TYR A 16 -12.74 18.33 23.39
C TYR A 16 -14.06 18.18 24.15
N ARG A 17 -14.15 17.24 25.12
CA ARG A 17 -15.35 17.04 25.94
C ARG A 17 -15.62 18.25 26.83
N MET A 18 -14.58 18.84 27.42
CA MET A 18 -14.70 20.05 28.24
C MET A 18 -15.12 21.26 27.42
N TRP A 19 -14.49 21.49 26.27
CA TRP A 19 -14.83 22.59 25.35
C TRP A 19 -16.28 22.46 24.86
N LYS A 20 -16.72 21.24 24.49
CA LYS A 20 -18.11 20.98 24.08
C LYS A 20 -19.14 21.28 25.19
N LYS A 21 -18.72 21.22 26.46
CA LYS A 21 -19.54 21.56 27.63
C LYS A 21 -19.42 23.03 28.07
N GLY A 22 -18.64 23.85 27.35
CA GLY A 22 -18.36 25.24 27.74
C GLY A 22 -17.38 25.40 28.91
N LEU A 23 -16.71 24.31 29.32
CA LEU A 23 -15.78 24.30 30.45
C LEU A 23 -14.32 24.57 30.07
N ALA A 24 -14.03 24.71 28.77
CA ALA A 24 -12.70 25.02 28.28
C ALA A 24 -12.76 26.09 27.20
N ILE A 25 -11.72 26.92 27.14
CA ILE A 25 -11.61 27.98 26.16
C ILE A 25 -11.20 27.37 24.81
N TRP A 26 -11.77 27.87 23.72
CA TRP A 26 -11.45 27.40 22.37
C TRP A 26 -9.94 27.42 22.05
N GLU A 27 -9.23 28.42 22.55
CA GLU A 27 -7.80 28.61 22.31
C GLU A 27 -6.95 27.47 22.89
N GLU A 28 -7.28 27.02 24.11
CA GLU A 28 -6.61 25.87 24.74
C GLU A 28 -6.84 24.58 23.95
N TYR A 29 -8.10 24.34 23.53
CA TYR A 29 -8.43 23.20 22.68
C TYR A 29 -7.68 23.25 21.34
N SER A 30 -7.68 24.41 20.67
CA SER A 30 -7.00 24.63 19.40
C SER A 30 -5.50 24.36 19.50
N ASN A 31 -4.85 24.84 20.57
CA ASN A 31 -3.43 24.58 20.81
C ASN A 31 -3.15 23.07 20.98
N ILE A 32 -3.97 22.37 21.78
CA ILE A 32 -3.82 20.91 21.97
C ILE A 32 -4.03 20.16 20.66
N VAL A 33 -5.00 20.56 19.84
CA VAL A 33 -5.21 19.99 18.51
C VAL A 33 -3.98 20.16 17.62
N ARG A 34 -3.37 21.36 17.61
CA ARG A 34 -2.14 21.65 16.85
C ARG A 34 -0.98 20.76 17.28
N VAL A 35 -0.71 20.67 18.58
CA VAL A 35 0.35 19.83 19.16
C VAL A 35 0.13 18.35 18.82
N CYS A 36 -1.10 17.85 18.97
CA CYS A 36 -1.42 16.46 18.64
C CYS A 36 -1.24 16.17 17.15
N ARG A 37 -1.71 17.09 16.28
CA ARG A 37 -1.55 16.96 14.83
C ARG A 37 -0.08 16.89 14.43
N ASP A 38 0.75 17.73 15.03
CA ASP A 38 2.19 17.74 14.77
C ASP A 38 2.88 16.47 15.24
N ALA A 39 2.57 16.00 16.45
CA ALA A 39 3.08 14.74 16.99
C ALA A 39 2.70 13.54 16.10
N VAL A 40 1.45 13.47 15.63
CA VAL A 40 1.00 12.44 14.69
C VAL A 40 1.76 12.53 13.36
N ARG A 41 1.98 13.75 12.83
CA ARG A 41 2.73 13.95 11.59
C ARG A 41 4.17 13.44 11.71
N LYS A 42 4.87 13.84 12.77
CA LYS A 42 6.25 13.39 13.06
C LYS A 42 6.33 11.88 13.21
N ALA A 43 5.42 11.28 13.98
CA ALA A 43 5.38 9.83 14.15
C ALA A 43 5.16 9.07 12.83
N LYS A 44 4.28 9.59 11.94
CA LYS A 44 4.08 9.02 10.60
C LYS A 44 5.34 9.15 9.72
N ALA A 45 6.00 10.31 9.76
CA ALA A 45 7.24 10.53 9.00
C ALA A 45 8.33 9.54 9.45
N HIS A 46 8.54 9.40 10.77
CA HIS A 46 9.51 8.44 11.32
C HIS A 46 9.17 7.00 10.93
N LEU A 47 7.89 6.60 10.98
CA LEU A 47 7.47 5.27 10.55
C LEU A 47 7.81 5.01 9.08
N GLY A 48 7.50 5.96 8.19
CA GLY A 48 7.82 5.85 6.77
C GLY A 48 9.32 5.76 6.50
N LEU A 49 10.12 6.57 7.20
CA LEU A 49 11.58 6.58 7.09
C LEU A 49 12.18 5.24 7.51
N ASN A 50 11.72 4.66 8.62
CA ASN A 50 12.14 3.34 9.07
C ASN A 50 11.78 2.25 8.06
N LEU A 51 10.54 2.25 7.54
CA LEU A 51 10.12 1.28 6.52
C LEU A 51 10.94 1.37 5.23
N ALA A 52 11.30 2.58 4.80
CA ALA A 52 12.12 2.78 3.61
C ALA A 52 13.57 2.30 3.81
N ARG A 53 14.16 2.58 4.98
CA ARG A 53 15.50 2.10 5.33
C ARG A 53 15.54 0.57 5.40
N ASP A 54 14.54 -0.02 6.05
CA ASP A 54 14.52 -1.46 6.34
C ASP A 54 13.91 -2.26 5.17
N VAL A 55 13.73 -1.67 3.98
CA VAL A 55 13.07 -2.30 2.83
C VAL A 55 13.80 -3.55 2.35
N LYS A 56 15.13 -3.61 2.46
CA LYS A 56 15.92 -4.75 2.02
C LYS A 56 15.63 -5.99 2.88
N GLU A 57 15.47 -5.79 4.18
CA GLU A 57 15.24 -6.84 5.18
C GLU A 57 13.75 -7.17 5.35
N ASN A 58 12.89 -6.14 5.25
CA ASN A 58 11.45 -6.25 5.47
C ASN A 58 10.63 -5.69 4.28
N LYS A 59 10.85 -6.26 3.09
CA LYS A 59 10.09 -5.93 1.88
C LYS A 59 8.58 -6.03 2.12
N LYS A 60 8.13 -7.10 2.79
CA LYS A 60 6.71 -7.35 3.09
C LYS A 60 6.09 -6.23 3.92
N GLY A 61 6.79 -5.76 4.96
CA GLY A 61 6.32 -4.67 5.81
C GLY A 61 6.15 -3.35 5.04
N PHE A 62 7.12 -3.03 4.16
CA PHE A 62 7.05 -1.84 3.31
C PHE A 62 5.84 -1.88 2.37
N PHE A 63 5.69 -2.97 1.59
CA PHE A 63 4.57 -3.10 0.65
C PHE A 63 3.21 -3.16 1.35
N LYS A 64 3.12 -3.81 2.53
CA LYS A 64 1.90 -3.80 3.36
C LYS A 64 1.54 -2.40 3.84
N TYR A 65 2.52 -1.58 4.20
CA TYR A 65 2.26 -0.19 4.57
C TYR A 65 1.73 0.60 3.37
N ILE A 66 2.38 0.48 2.20
CA ILE A 66 1.94 1.15 0.97
C ILE A 66 0.52 0.72 0.59
N SER A 67 0.19 -0.57 0.61
CA SER A 67 -1.15 -1.05 0.31
C SER A 67 -2.19 -0.48 1.29
N SER A 68 -1.88 -0.44 2.59
CA SER A 68 -2.76 0.17 3.61
C SER A 68 -2.99 1.69 3.44
N LYS A 69 -2.15 2.37 2.65
CA LYS A 69 -2.26 3.81 2.36
C LYS A 69 -2.90 4.11 1.02
N ARG A 70 -2.95 3.14 0.10
CA ARG A 70 -3.64 3.30 -1.18
C ARG A 70 -5.15 3.39 -0.93
N LYS A 71 -5.82 4.27 -1.67
CA LYS A 71 -7.27 4.47 -1.59
C LYS A 71 -8.05 3.50 -2.47
N THR A 72 -7.44 3.04 -3.56
CA THR A 72 -8.01 2.10 -4.53
C THR A 72 -7.95 0.68 -3.98
N ARG A 73 -9.00 -0.12 -4.20
CA ARG A 73 -8.98 -1.57 -3.89
C ARG A 73 -7.92 -2.27 -4.75
N GLU A 74 -7.47 -3.44 -4.31
CA GLU A 74 -6.46 -4.29 -4.96
C GLU A 74 -6.94 -4.94 -6.28
N ASN A 75 -7.97 -4.37 -6.90
CA ASN A 75 -8.63 -4.92 -8.06
C ASN A 75 -7.93 -4.35 -9.29
N VAL A 76 -7.52 -5.22 -10.21
CA VAL A 76 -7.21 -4.78 -11.57
C VAL A 76 -8.50 -4.23 -12.16
N ASP A 77 -8.46 -3.00 -12.69
CA ASP A 77 -9.56 -2.41 -13.44
C ASP A 77 -9.96 -3.32 -14.61
N MET A 78 -11.12 -3.04 -15.23
CA MET A 78 -11.60 -3.87 -16.33
C MET A 78 -10.53 -4.00 -17.43
N LEU A 79 -10.22 -5.22 -17.81
CA LEU A 79 -9.31 -5.51 -18.92
C LEU A 79 -10.12 -5.77 -20.20
N LEU A 80 -9.52 -5.50 -21.35
CA LEU A 80 -10.07 -5.91 -22.64
C LEU A 80 -9.35 -7.18 -23.09
N ASN A 81 -10.12 -8.19 -23.49
CA ASN A 81 -9.56 -9.37 -24.13
C ASN A 81 -9.23 -9.11 -25.61
N GLU A 82 -8.69 -10.11 -26.30
CA GLU A 82 -8.31 -10.02 -27.72
C GLU A 82 -9.47 -9.64 -28.66
N VAL A 83 -10.71 -9.93 -28.25
CA VAL A 83 -11.93 -9.64 -29.01
C VAL A 83 -12.54 -8.28 -28.62
N GLY A 84 -11.89 -7.53 -27.72
CA GLY A 84 -12.36 -6.23 -27.25
C GLY A 84 -13.51 -6.29 -26.24
N ALA A 85 -13.77 -7.46 -25.62
CA ALA A 85 -14.76 -7.60 -24.57
C ALA A 85 -14.18 -7.30 -23.18
N LEU A 86 -14.99 -6.68 -22.31
CA LEU A 86 -14.60 -6.33 -20.95
C LEU A 86 -14.57 -7.58 -20.05
N VAL A 87 -13.42 -7.80 -19.43
CA VAL A 87 -13.17 -8.87 -18.46
C VAL A 87 -13.26 -8.28 -17.05
N MET A 88 -14.28 -8.72 -16.31
CA MET A 88 -14.53 -8.26 -14.93
C MET A 88 -14.14 -9.30 -13.87
N GLU A 89 -14.22 -10.60 -14.20
CA GLU A 89 -13.92 -11.67 -13.27
C GLU A 89 -12.41 -11.82 -13.05
N ASP A 90 -11.97 -11.93 -11.79
CA ASP A 90 -10.55 -11.98 -11.46
C ASP A 90 -9.86 -13.25 -12.01
N THR A 91 -10.57 -14.39 -12.07
CA THR A 91 -10.06 -15.63 -12.67
C THR A 91 -9.70 -15.42 -14.15
N GLU A 92 -10.61 -14.78 -14.89
CA GLU A 92 -10.44 -14.48 -16.31
C GLU A 92 -9.31 -13.46 -16.53
N LYS A 93 -9.22 -12.43 -15.69
CA LYS A 93 -8.12 -11.44 -15.73
C LYS A 93 -6.76 -12.12 -15.52
N VAL A 94 -6.66 -13.05 -14.55
CA VAL A 94 -5.43 -13.79 -14.29
C VAL A 94 -5.05 -14.65 -15.50
N ALA A 95 -6.01 -15.35 -16.11
CA ALA A 95 -5.75 -16.16 -17.30
C ALA A 95 -5.25 -15.31 -18.47
N LEU A 96 -5.89 -14.16 -18.73
CA LEU A 96 -5.50 -13.23 -19.80
C LEU A 96 -4.08 -12.68 -19.61
N LEU A 97 -3.77 -12.22 -18.38
CA LEU A 97 -2.43 -11.70 -18.07
C LEU A 97 -1.35 -12.78 -18.15
N ASN A 98 -1.65 -14.00 -17.69
CA ASN A 98 -0.72 -15.13 -17.80
C ASN A 98 -0.44 -15.50 -19.26
N ALA A 99 -1.45 -15.54 -20.11
CA ALA A 99 -1.29 -15.82 -21.55
C ALA A 99 -0.42 -14.74 -22.23
N PHE A 100 -0.68 -13.46 -21.96
CA PHE A 100 0.15 -12.35 -22.45
C PHE A 100 1.60 -12.47 -21.96
N PHE A 101 1.79 -12.78 -20.67
CA PHE A 101 3.12 -12.94 -20.09
C PHE A 101 3.88 -14.13 -20.71
N ALA A 102 3.20 -15.23 -21.05
CA ALA A 102 3.82 -16.35 -21.75
C ALA A 102 4.21 -16.00 -23.21
N SER A 103 3.38 -15.22 -23.91
CA SER A 103 3.61 -14.83 -25.31
C SER A 103 4.90 -14.02 -25.51
N VAL A 104 5.31 -13.20 -24.54
CA VAL A 104 6.55 -12.41 -24.66
C VAL A 104 7.82 -13.25 -24.50
N PHE A 105 7.72 -14.49 -24.03
CA PHE A 105 8.85 -15.42 -24.02
C PHE A 105 8.90 -16.18 -25.35
N THR A 106 9.69 -15.65 -26.29
CA THR A 106 10.05 -16.40 -27.49
C THR A 106 11.03 -17.50 -27.12
N VAL A 107 10.63 -18.76 -27.30
CA VAL A 107 11.57 -19.90 -27.26
C VAL A 107 12.57 -19.69 -28.41
N LYS A 108 13.84 -19.44 -28.08
CA LYS A 108 14.90 -19.55 -29.09
C LYS A 108 14.97 -21.02 -29.50
N PRO A 109 14.82 -21.36 -30.78
CA PRO A 109 15.15 -22.71 -31.21
C PRO A 109 16.63 -22.93 -30.84
N GLY A 110 16.88 -23.93 -30.00
CA GLY A 110 18.24 -24.42 -29.80
C GLY A 110 18.81 -24.89 -31.16
N PRO A 111 20.14 -24.97 -31.31
CA PRO A 111 20.73 -25.56 -32.50
C PRO A 111 20.05 -26.91 -32.79
N GLN A 112 19.52 -27.05 -34.00
CA GLN A 112 18.99 -28.31 -34.49
C GLN A 112 20.16 -29.31 -34.52
N GLU A 113 20.27 -30.16 -33.50
CA GLU A 113 21.18 -31.29 -33.50
C GLU A 113 20.56 -32.37 -34.40
N SER A 114 20.93 -32.36 -35.67
CA SER A 114 20.68 -33.45 -36.59
C SER A 114 21.55 -34.65 -36.17
N TRP A 115 20.95 -35.64 -35.53
CA TRP A 115 21.61 -36.93 -35.34
C TRP A 115 21.61 -37.67 -36.68
N THR A 116 22.73 -37.59 -37.41
CA THR A 116 23.03 -38.53 -38.49
C THR A 116 23.49 -39.85 -37.87
N LEU A 117 22.60 -40.84 -37.87
CA LEU A 117 22.95 -42.25 -37.67
C LEU A 117 23.66 -42.74 -38.94
N GLU A 118 24.98 -42.85 -38.90
CA GLU A 118 25.73 -43.69 -39.84
C GLU A 118 25.68 -45.15 -39.37
N ILE A 119 25.33 -46.03 -40.31
CA ILE A 119 25.28 -47.50 -40.20
C ILE A 119 26.67 -48.08 -40.46
#